data_AF-A0A7V0X8G2-F1
#
_entry.id   AF-A0A7V0X8G2-F1
#
_cell.length_a   1.000
_cell.length_b   1.000
_cell.length_c   1.000
_cell.angle_alpha   90.00
_cell.angle_beta   90.00
_cell.angle_gamma   90.00
#
_symmetry.space_group_name_H-M   'P 1'
#
loop_
_entity.id
_entity.type
_entity.pdbx_description
1 polymer ?
#
loop_
_entity_poly.entity_id
_entity_poly.type
_entity_poly.pdbx_seq_one_letter_code
_entity_poly.pdbx_strand_id
1 'polypeptide(L)' 'MREDLKIKIQELMARYPKKESALMPALTLVQKAHDNNLTKELVEEVAEIIGVSYSRAYG' A
#
# COMPACT_ATOMS: atom_id res chain seq x y z
N MET A 1 -4.30 1.61 -9.87
CA MET A 1 -5.19 0.92 -8.91
C MET A 1 -6.62 1.50 -8.91
N ARG A 2 -7.65 0.69 -8.57
CA ARG A 2 -9.05 1.15 -8.44
C ARG A 2 -9.22 2.15 -7.27
N GLU A 3 -10.10 3.13 -7.44
CA GLU A 3 -10.33 4.20 -6.45
C GLU A 3 -10.79 3.66 -5.08
N ASP A 4 -11.62 2.62 -5.07
CA ASP A 4 -12.10 1.98 -3.83
C ASP A 4 -10.97 1.37 -3.00
N LEU A 5 -9.91 0.90 -3.67
CA LEU A 5 -8.75 0.32 -3.01
C LEU A 5 -7.82 1.40 -2.43
N LYS A 6 -7.71 2.55 -3.11
CA LYS A 6 -6.97 3.72 -2.59
C LYS A 6 -7.58 4.25 -1.30
N ILE A 7 -8.91 4.38 -1.25
CA ILE A 7 -9.64 4.81 -0.04
C ILE A 7 -9.38 3.84 1.11
N LYS A 8 -9.48 2.52 0.87
CA LYS A 8 -9.18 1.50 1.91
C LYS A 8 -7.74 1.59 2.43
N ILE A 9 -6.77 1.91 1.59
CA ILE A 9 -5.38 2.14 2.02
C ILE A 9 -5.30 3.38 2.90
N GLN A 10 -5.96 4.47 2.55
CA GLN A 10 -5.98 5.69 3.37
C GLN A 10 -6.65 5.47 4.74
N GLU A 11 -7.79 4.76 4.77
CA GLU A 11 -8.45 4.34 6.01
C GLU A 11 -7.55 3.41 6.85
N LEU A 12 -6.86 2.48 6.20
CA LEU A 12 -5.89 1.61 6.86
C LEU A 12 -4.77 2.44 7.48
N MET A 13 -4.20 3.40 6.75
CA MET A 13 -3.13 4.28 7.24
C MET A 13 -3.56 5.10 8.47
N ALA A 14 -4.82 5.57 8.50
CA ALA A 14 -5.35 6.34 9.62
C ALA A 14 -5.38 5.56 10.96
N ARG A 15 -5.32 4.23 10.91
CA ARG A 15 -5.26 3.36 12.10
C ARG A 15 -3.86 3.25 12.70
N TYR A 16 -2.82 3.70 11.99
CA TYR A 16 -1.44 3.60 12.47
C TYR A 16 -0.93 4.98 12.93
N PRO A 17 -0.27 5.07 14.09
CA PRO A 17 0.35 6.31 14.54
C PRO A 17 1.48 6.78 13.62
N LYS A 18 2.11 5.84 12.90
CA LYS A 18 3.10 6.12 11.84
C LYS A 18 2.59 5.54 10.53
N LYS A 19 2.44 6.38 9.51
CA LYS A 19 1.96 5.96 8.17
C LYS A 19 2.79 4.85 7.57
N GLU A 20 4.11 4.88 7.78
CA GLU A 20 5.07 3.88 7.30
C GLU A 20 4.77 2.48 7.84
N SER A 21 4.20 2.38 9.05
CA SER A 21 3.80 1.10 9.65
C SER A 21 2.61 0.47 8.95
N ALA A 22 1.85 1.23 8.15
CA ALA A 22 0.75 0.73 7.34
C ALA A 22 1.21 0.10 6.02
N LEU A 23 2.50 0.20 5.67
CA LEU A 23 3.05 -0.28 4.39
C LEU A 23 2.77 -1.76 4.14
N MET A 24 3.24 -2.64 5.03
CA MET A 24 3.03 -4.09 4.87
C MET A 24 1.54 -4.48 4.85
N PRO A 25 0.69 -3.95 5.75
CA PRO A 25 -0.76 -4.14 5.67
C PRO A 25 -1.39 -3.66 4.35
N ALA A 26 -0.93 -2.53 3.80
CA ALA A 26 -1.46 -1.97 2.56
C ALA A 26 -1.03 -2.80 1.34
N LEU A 27 0.25 -3.22 1.29
CA LEU A 27 0.74 -4.14 0.27
C LEU A 27 -0.02 -5.47 0.30
N THR A 28 -0.27 -6.00 1.50
CA THR A 28 -1.08 -7.23 1.67
C THR A 28 -2.50 -7.05 1.16
N LEU A 29 -3.13 -5.90 1.43
CA LEU A 29 -4.46 -5.57 0.95
C LEU A 29 -4.51 -5.55 -0.59
N VAL A 30 -3.53 -4.87 -1.21
CA VAL A 30 -3.43 -4.77 -2.67
C VAL A 30 -3.14 -6.12 -3.30
N GLN A 31 -2.19 -6.88 -2.75
CA GLN A 31 -1.88 -8.23 -3.22
C GLN A 31 -3.13 -9.12 -3.24
N LYS A 32 -3.93 -9.10 -2.16
CA LYS A 32 -5.19 -9.87 -2.10
C LYS A 32 -6.23 -9.40 -3.09
N ALA A 33 -6.30 -8.10 -3.37
CA ALA A 33 -7.23 -7.53 -4.34
C ALA A 33 -6.83 -7.81 -5.81
N HIS A 34 -5.62 -8.30 -6.03
CA HIS A 34 -5.03 -8.60 -7.34
C HIS A 34 -4.64 -10.10 -7.45
N ASP A 35 -5.46 -11.00 -6.89
CA ASP A 35 -5.28 -12.46 -7.01
C ASP A 35 -3.92 -12.98 -6.50
N ASN A 36 -3.43 -12.38 -5.42
CA ASN A 36 -2.09 -12.60 -4.84
C ASN A 36 -0.91 -12.18 -5.73
N ASN A 37 -1.17 -11.47 -6.83
CA ASN A 37 -0.16 -10.89 -7.70
C ASN A 37 0.12 -9.44 -7.31
N LEU A 38 1.33 -9.17 -6.83
CA LEU A 38 1.78 -7.84 -6.45
C LEU A 38 2.89 -7.40 -7.41
N THR A 39 2.51 -6.63 -8.43
CA THR A 39 3.45 -6.10 -9.43
C THR A 39 4.22 -4.89 -8.90
N LYS A 40 5.30 -4.51 -9.59
CA LYS A 40 6.14 -3.38 -9.17
C LYS A 40 5.39 -2.06 -9.17
N GLU A 41 4.55 -1.89 -10.17
CA GLU A 41 3.71 -0.71 -10.34
C GLU A 41 2.72 -0.58 -9.18
N LEU A 42 2.18 -1.71 -8.68
CA LEU A 42 1.29 -1.72 -7.53
C LEU A 42 2.02 -1.37 -6.22
N VAL A 43 3.24 -1.86 -6.04
CA VAL A 43 4.07 -1.52 -4.87
C VAL A 43 4.43 -0.02 -4.88
N GLU A 44 4.80 0.51 -6.04
CA GLU A 44 5.10 1.93 -6.23
C GLU A 44 3.88 2.81 -5.92
N GLU A 45 2.71 2.47 -6.46
CA GLU A 45 1.47 3.21 -6.22
C GLU A 45 1.09 3.19 -4.73
N VAL A 46 1.32 2.08 -4.01
CA VAL A 46 1.10 2.00 -2.55
C VAL A 46 2.12 2.84 -1.77
N ALA A 47 3.39 2.81 -2.17
CA ALA A 47 4.46 3.59 -1.54
C ALA A 47 4.20 5.10 -1.66
N GLU A 48 3.74 5.56 -2.83
CA GLU A 48 3.32 6.94 -3.07
C GLU A 48 2.15 7.35 -2.18
N ILE A 49 1.12 6.51 -2.06
CA ILE A 49 -0.05 6.80 -1.20
C ILE A 49 0.37 6.93 0.27
N ILE A 50 1.28 6.07 0.72
CA ILE A 50 1.76 6.07 2.11
C ILE A 50 2.75 7.20 2.38
N GLY A 51 3.43 7.68 1.34
CA GLY A 51 4.47 8.71 1.43
C GLY A 51 5.82 8.14 1.85
N VAL A 52 6.16 6.93 1.42
CA VAL A 52 7.46 6.29 1.64
C VAL A 52 8.21 6.12 0.33
N SER A 53 9.55 6.06 0.39
CA SER A 53 10.34 5.77 -0.80
C SER A 53 10.10 4.36 -1.30
N TYR A 54 10.14 4.18 -2.62
CA TYR A 54 10.04 2.87 -3.26
C TYR A 54 11.07 1.87 -2.71
N SER A 55 12.30 2.33 -2.46
CA SER A 55 13.36 1.51 -1.86
C SER A 55 12.99 0.94 -0.49
N ARG A 56 12.16 1.64 0.29
CA ARG A 56 11.66 1.18 1.59
C ARG A 56 10.48 0.21 1.46
N ALA A 57 9.74 0.28 0.35
CA ALA A 57 8.66 -0.64 0.04
C ALA A 57 9.15 -1.99 -0.51
N TYR A 58 10.34 -2.01 -1.11
CA TYR A 58 11.00 -3.21 -1.66
C TYR A 58 12.04 -3.85 -0.74
N GLY A 59 12.59 -3.08 0.19
CA GLY A 59 13.73 -3.45 1.03
C GLY A 59 13.39 -4.37 2.19
#